data_AF-A0A7Y5RQG7-F1
#
_entry.id   AF-A0A7Y5RQG7-F1
#
_cell.length_a   1.000
_cell.length_b   1.000
_cell.length_c   1.000
_cell.angle_alpha   90.00
_cell.angle_beta   90.00
_cell.angle_gamma   90.00
#
_symmetry.space_group_name_H-M   'P 1'
#
loop_
_entity.id
_entity.type
_entity.pdbx_description
1 polymer ?
#
loop_
_entity_poly.entity_id
_entity_poly.type
_entity_poly.pdbx_seq_one_letter_code
_entity_poly.pdbx_strand_id
1 'polypeptide(L)'
;MPEQPATGNDAIRERLKAALAEVVQAEVARRVNESRTNVSRYMRDRRIPAEFCAAIVAAFDINANWLLTGEGGERKTDSASGTGNVVEQIKALVEAMNTTLKMRYSAVAKRDNLKLLRELHEAVDSYRDAVQRANEFFVPIFAKLSEQCWQAFQAKDLEAVRQLRPTLQFISTLCNDPKLSFEFLQMEGTVEVEFGNEALALDFQRRAFWTRMAQGGSAGDFHEVANNLALTLMRMRRLRESKSVLALAQGFGDSREPGPQYWTYAFYLAYIEAELGNLGAAIPEMVRAQREQSPFAQKNAVGIPQLMMALAKVLSIDELLAALSKASFASDFSAGIVVAKAVQALICLESIDQLKEARETLGNKLKKGRKVEAPLYDLWSAALLSAHTSPSKSLVKDFVESADIQAALASENPSIKLAPHIAACQLARLTKDTKRAKKEFENAQDMIDKEDPAVTFPIMLEALHRRNALALFTASSDEHQKANTFLSRAVSQGYVILDDVLRASK
;
A
#
# COMPACT_ATOMS: atom_id res chain seq x y z
N MET A 1 3.65 -36.40 3.97
CA MET A 1 3.08 -35.17 4.57
C MET A 1 3.30 -34.06 3.56
N PRO A 2 2.26 -33.35 3.11
CA PRO A 2 2.46 -32.22 2.20
C PRO A 2 3.14 -31.07 2.97
N GLU A 3 4.21 -30.51 2.41
CA GLU A 3 4.89 -29.33 2.92
C GLU A 3 3.89 -28.18 3.05
N GLN A 4 3.79 -27.61 4.25
CA GLN A 4 3.04 -26.37 4.46
C GLN A 4 3.72 -25.24 3.66
N PRO A 5 2.96 -24.31 3.06
CA PRO A 5 3.53 -23.17 2.36
C PRO A 5 4.40 -22.36 3.31
N ALA A 6 5.62 -22.01 2.88
CA ALA A 6 6.59 -21.25 3.65
C ALA A 6 5.94 -20.00 4.26
N THR A 7 6.04 -19.87 5.58
CA THR A 7 5.48 -18.71 6.29
C THR A 7 6.29 -17.46 5.93
N GLY A 8 5.71 -16.26 6.06
CA GLY A 8 6.44 -15.00 5.78
C GLY A 8 7.76 -14.87 6.54
N ASN A 9 7.88 -15.52 7.71
CA ASN A 9 9.12 -15.59 8.49
C ASN A 9 10.22 -16.41 7.82
N ASP A 10 9.89 -17.46 7.07
CA ASP A 10 10.88 -18.31 6.40
C ASP A 10 11.55 -17.54 5.25
N ALA A 11 10.76 -16.77 4.49
CA ALA A 11 11.31 -15.91 3.43
C ALA A 11 12.20 -14.79 3.99
N ILE A 12 11.82 -14.16 5.11
CA ILE A 12 12.66 -13.17 5.79
C ILE A 12 13.94 -13.84 6.31
N ARG A 13 13.84 -15.04 6.90
CA ARG A 13 14.99 -15.80 7.41
C ARG A 13 15.99 -16.13 6.31
N GLU A 14 15.54 -16.60 5.16
CA GLU A 14 16.43 -16.91 4.04
C GLU A 14 17.15 -15.66 3.52
N ARG A 15 16.47 -14.51 3.47
CA ARG A 15 17.11 -13.24 3.11
C ARG A 15 18.09 -12.73 4.17
N LEU A 16 17.79 -12.91 5.45
CA LEU A 16 18.76 -12.62 6.53
C LEU A 16 20.00 -13.51 6.41
N LYS A 17 19.82 -14.81 6.12
CA LYS A 17 20.93 -15.74 5.91
C LYS A 17 21.77 -15.33 4.70
N ALA A 18 21.13 -14.92 3.60
CA ALA A 18 21.82 -14.44 2.41
C ALA A 18 22.63 -13.17 2.69
N ALA A 19 22.01 -12.13 3.26
CA ALA A 19 22.68 -10.85 3.52
C ALA A 19 23.80 -10.94 4.59
N LEU A 20 23.74 -11.94 5.46
CA LEU A 20 24.73 -12.17 6.52
C LEU A 20 25.62 -13.40 6.26
N ALA A 21 25.64 -13.94 5.05
CA ALA A 21 26.37 -15.16 4.72
C ALA A 21 27.87 -15.07 5.07
N GLU A 22 28.45 -13.88 4.90
CA GLU A 22 29.88 -13.61 5.17
C GLU A 22 30.15 -13.10 6.60
N VAL A 23 29.10 -12.88 7.41
CA VAL A 23 29.22 -12.28 8.74
C VAL A 23 29.13 -13.36 9.81
N VAL A 24 30.17 -13.45 10.65
CA VAL A 24 30.19 -14.39 11.79
C VAL A 24 29.08 -14.02 12.79
N GLN A 25 28.32 -15.02 13.27
CA GLN A 25 27.22 -14.79 14.23
C GLN A 25 27.61 -14.05 15.52
N ALA A 26 28.89 -14.10 15.93
CA ALA A 26 29.43 -13.28 17.01
C ALA A 26 29.30 -11.79 16.74
N GLU A 27 29.63 -11.40 15.52
CA GLU A 27 29.64 -10.01 15.10
C GLU A 27 28.22 -9.51 14.91
N VAL A 28 27.32 -10.35 14.39
CA VAL A 28 25.88 -10.08 14.37
C VAL A 28 25.36 -9.81 15.78
N ALA A 29 25.59 -10.74 16.71
CA ALA A 29 25.19 -10.61 18.11
C ALA A 29 25.70 -9.32 18.76
N ARG A 30 26.98 -9.00 18.55
CA ARG A 30 27.61 -7.79 19.09
C ARG A 30 27.00 -6.50 18.52
N ARG A 31 26.79 -6.43 17.21
CA ARG A 31 26.29 -5.20 16.56
C ARG A 31 24.81 -4.93 16.82
N VAL A 32 24.01 -5.99 16.96
CA VAL A 32 22.56 -5.88 17.20
C VAL A 32 22.19 -5.94 18.68
N ASN A 33 23.19 -6.01 19.57
CA ASN A 33 23.03 -6.10 21.03
C ASN A 33 22.15 -7.29 21.49
N GLU A 34 22.35 -8.46 20.87
CA GLU A 34 21.64 -9.69 21.20
C GLU A 34 22.59 -10.81 21.59
N SER A 35 22.08 -11.82 22.31
CA SER A 35 22.89 -13.00 22.63
C SER A 35 23.13 -13.87 21.39
N ARG A 36 24.33 -14.45 21.26
CA ARG A 36 24.63 -15.44 20.19
C ARG A 36 23.60 -16.57 20.13
N THR A 37 23.09 -16.99 21.28
CA THR A 37 22.04 -18.01 21.38
C THR A 37 20.73 -17.55 20.76
N ASN A 38 20.30 -16.31 21.01
CA ASN A 38 19.10 -15.74 20.39
C ASN A 38 19.26 -15.59 18.88
N VAL A 39 20.40 -15.04 18.42
CA VAL A 39 20.72 -14.94 16.99
C VAL A 39 20.63 -16.31 16.32
N SER A 40 21.27 -17.34 16.89
CA SER A 40 21.21 -18.70 16.35
C SER A 40 19.79 -19.28 16.38
N ARG A 41 18.95 -18.94 17.36
CA ARG A 41 17.54 -19.39 17.43
C ARG A 41 16.69 -18.72 16.35
N TYR A 42 16.84 -17.40 16.15
CA TYR A 42 16.09 -16.65 15.14
C TYR A 42 16.46 -17.09 13.71
N MET A 43 17.73 -17.42 13.48
CA MET A 43 18.23 -17.85 12.16
C MET A 43 17.93 -19.31 11.81
N ARG A 44 17.46 -20.14 12.76
CA ARG A 44 17.11 -21.55 12.50
C ARG A 44 15.60 -21.75 12.42
N ASP A 45 14.92 -21.74 13.57
CA ASP A 45 13.56 -22.30 13.65
C ASP A 45 12.59 -21.48 14.50
N ARG A 46 13.03 -20.37 15.10
CA ARG A 46 12.15 -19.51 15.91
C ARG A 46 11.56 -18.39 15.07
N ARG A 47 10.41 -17.88 15.51
CA ARG A 47 9.87 -16.57 15.13
C ARG A 47 10.97 -15.52 15.27
N ILE A 48 11.17 -14.73 14.22
CA ILE A 48 12.14 -13.64 14.22
C ILE A 48 11.45 -12.40 14.81
N PRO A 49 11.95 -11.82 15.92
CA PRO A 49 11.42 -10.57 16.46
C PRO A 49 11.62 -9.44 15.45
N ALA A 50 10.66 -8.52 15.43
CA ALA A 50 10.68 -7.42 14.48
C ALA A 50 11.83 -6.45 14.80
N GLU A 51 12.10 -6.25 16.10
CA GLU A 51 13.22 -5.48 16.65
C GLU A 51 14.56 -6.03 16.18
N PHE A 52 14.68 -7.37 16.10
CA PHE A 52 15.90 -8.02 15.61
C PHE A 52 16.14 -7.74 14.12
N CYS A 53 15.09 -7.80 13.28
CA CYS A 53 15.18 -7.42 11.87
C CYS A 53 15.59 -5.94 11.71
N ALA A 54 15.00 -5.04 12.52
CA ALA A 54 15.32 -3.61 12.48
C ALA A 54 16.77 -3.34 12.89
N ALA A 55 17.24 -4.00 13.95
CA ALA A 55 18.62 -3.90 14.42
C ALA A 55 19.60 -4.38 13.35
N ILE A 56 19.29 -5.46 12.62
CA ILE A 56 20.11 -5.93 11.49
C ILE A 56 20.14 -4.91 10.35
N VAL A 57 18.98 -4.38 9.94
CA VAL A 57 18.87 -3.36 8.89
C VAL A 57 19.69 -2.11 9.23
N ALA A 58 19.74 -1.73 10.51
CA ALA A 58 20.56 -0.62 10.98
C ALA A 58 22.06 -0.97 11.04
N ALA A 59 22.42 -2.15 11.55
CA ALA A 59 23.81 -2.55 11.80
C ALA A 59 24.62 -2.92 10.55
N PHE A 60 23.93 -3.33 9.47
CA PHE A 60 24.54 -3.89 8.27
C PHE A 60 24.17 -3.15 6.98
N ASP A 61 23.49 -2.00 7.08
CA ASP A 61 23.05 -1.20 5.92
C ASP A 61 22.25 -2.00 4.88
N ILE A 62 21.48 -2.98 5.36
CA ILE A 62 20.59 -3.78 4.52
C ILE A 62 19.37 -2.94 4.14
N ASN A 63 18.94 -3.05 2.89
CA ASN A 63 17.71 -2.43 2.43
C ASN A 63 16.52 -3.12 3.10
N ALA A 64 15.78 -2.33 3.88
CA ALA A 64 14.67 -2.79 4.67
C ALA A 64 13.50 -3.31 3.80
N ASN A 65 13.32 -2.74 2.60
CA ASN A 65 12.34 -3.21 1.62
C ASN A 65 12.72 -4.59 1.08
N TRP A 66 13.97 -4.74 0.62
CA TRP A 66 14.50 -6.02 0.15
C TRP A 66 14.38 -7.12 1.21
N LEU A 67 14.66 -6.81 2.47
CA LEU A 67 14.56 -7.77 3.56
C LEU A 67 13.12 -8.29 3.79
N LEU A 68 12.12 -7.44 3.62
CA LEU A 68 10.70 -7.79 3.86
C LEU A 68 10.01 -8.36 2.62
N THR A 69 10.28 -7.80 1.44
CA THR A 69 9.56 -8.10 0.19
C THR A 69 10.39 -8.89 -0.84
N GLY A 70 11.72 -8.70 -0.84
CA GLY A 70 12.67 -9.36 -1.73
C GLY A 70 13.01 -8.46 -2.91
N GLU A 71 12.46 -7.25 -2.91
CA GLU A 71 12.49 -6.31 -4.02
C GLU A 71 13.42 -5.12 -3.69
N GLY A 72 14.19 -4.70 -4.69
CA GLY A 72 15.27 -3.72 -4.56
C GLY A 72 16.65 -4.39 -4.39
N GLY A 73 17.71 -3.58 -4.35
CA GLY A 73 19.05 -4.09 -4.03
C GLY A 73 19.18 -4.46 -2.55
N GLU A 74 20.05 -5.43 -2.24
CA GLU A 74 20.28 -5.92 -0.88
C GLU A 74 20.76 -4.80 0.05
N ARG A 75 21.56 -3.86 -0.45
CA ARG A 75 22.14 -2.77 0.34
C ARG A 75 21.39 -1.46 0.11
N LYS A 76 21.35 -0.61 1.15
CA LYS A 76 20.77 0.74 1.05
C LYS A 76 21.45 1.60 -0.03
N THR A 77 22.73 1.36 -0.30
CA THR A 77 23.51 2.04 -1.35
C THR A 77 22.99 1.77 -2.76
N ASP A 78 22.29 0.65 -2.96
CA ASP A 78 21.82 0.23 -4.28
C ASP A 78 20.45 0.85 -4.63
N SER A 79 19.86 1.63 -3.71
CA SER A 79 18.48 2.12 -3.79
C SER A 79 18.37 3.64 -4.05
N ALA A 80 19.47 4.31 -4.38
CA ALA A 80 19.54 5.77 -4.36
C ALA A 80 19.17 6.43 -5.70
N SER A 81 17.93 6.90 -5.83
CA SER A 81 17.61 8.06 -6.67
C SER A 81 16.46 8.87 -6.05
N GLY A 82 16.76 9.83 -5.17
CA GLY A 82 15.74 10.78 -4.71
C GLY A 82 16.16 11.67 -3.53
N THR A 83 16.53 11.07 -2.41
CA THR A 83 16.70 11.82 -1.14
C THR A 83 18.16 12.09 -0.75
N GLY A 84 19.10 11.71 -1.62
CA GLY A 84 20.54 11.77 -1.36
C GLY A 84 21.08 13.18 -1.15
N ASN A 85 20.52 14.20 -1.81
CA ASN A 85 21.18 15.52 -1.85
C ASN A 85 21.19 16.28 -0.52
N VAL A 86 20.15 16.19 0.32
CA VAL A 86 20.11 16.96 1.58
C VAL A 86 20.88 16.25 2.69
N VAL A 87 20.79 14.92 2.74
CA VAL A 87 21.58 14.11 3.68
C VAL A 87 23.05 14.11 3.28
N GLU A 88 23.38 14.09 1.98
CA GLU A 88 24.76 14.28 1.52
C GLU A 88 25.26 15.70 1.76
N GLN A 89 24.44 16.75 1.67
CA GLN A 89 24.88 18.10 2.00
C GLN A 89 25.13 18.27 3.50
N ILE A 90 24.29 17.70 4.37
CA ILE A 90 24.51 17.72 5.83
C ILE A 90 25.68 16.81 6.20
N LYS A 91 25.81 15.63 5.57
CA LYS A 91 26.94 14.73 5.78
C LYS A 91 28.23 15.33 5.23
N ALA A 92 28.21 16.04 4.10
CA ALA A 92 29.34 16.79 3.55
C ALA A 92 29.68 18.01 4.42
N LEU A 93 28.70 18.64 5.07
CA LEU A 93 28.96 19.71 6.05
C LEU A 93 29.59 19.14 7.33
N VAL A 94 29.06 18.03 7.86
CA VAL A 94 29.60 17.35 9.04
C VAL A 94 30.95 16.69 8.74
N GLU A 95 31.16 16.15 7.55
CA GLU A 95 32.44 15.63 7.06
C GLU A 95 33.40 16.76 6.74
N ALA A 96 32.96 17.90 6.22
CA ALA A 96 33.80 19.09 6.08
C ALA A 96 34.20 19.63 7.45
N MET A 97 33.29 19.65 8.44
CA MET A 97 33.60 20.01 9.82
C MET A 97 34.55 18.99 10.46
N ASN A 98 34.32 17.69 10.29
CA ASN A 98 35.20 16.62 10.79
C ASN A 98 36.53 16.54 10.07
N THR A 99 36.60 16.89 8.78
CA THR A 99 37.83 16.93 7.98
C THR A 99 38.60 18.20 8.27
N THR A 100 37.93 19.32 8.53
CA THR A 100 38.56 20.54 9.08
C THR A 100 39.09 20.28 10.49
N LEU A 101 38.37 19.50 11.31
CA LEU A 101 38.81 19.02 12.62
C LEU A 101 40.00 18.05 12.51
N LYS A 102 39.99 17.09 11.58
CA LYS A 102 41.07 16.10 11.34
C LYS A 102 42.31 16.68 10.67
N MET A 103 42.14 17.54 9.66
CA MET A 103 43.26 18.27 9.02
C MET A 103 43.93 19.20 10.03
N ARG A 104 43.15 19.89 10.88
CA ARG A 104 43.71 20.62 12.01
C ARG A 104 44.35 19.68 13.04
N TYR A 105 43.76 18.53 13.37
CA TYR A 105 44.37 17.54 14.28
C TYR A 105 45.75 17.01 13.81
N SER A 106 45.92 16.76 12.50
CA SER A 106 47.20 16.25 11.95
C SER A 106 48.31 17.31 11.87
N ALA A 107 47.95 18.60 11.82
CA ALA A 107 48.90 19.71 11.84
C ALA A 107 49.28 20.15 13.28
N VAL A 108 48.63 19.57 14.30
CA VAL A 108 48.55 20.12 15.66
C VAL A 108 49.17 19.13 16.64
N ALA A 109 50.49 18.96 16.51
CA ALA A 109 51.32 18.13 17.38
C ALA A 109 52.30 18.99 18.22
N LYS A 110 51.86 20.07 18.88
CA LYS A 110 52.64 20.82 19.90
C LYS A 110 51.74 21.43 20.99
N ARG A 111 52.33 21.77 22.14
CA ARG A 111 51.72 22.12 23.46
C ARG A 111 50.58 23.16 23.53
N ASP A 112 50.21 23.85 22.44
CA ASP A 112 49.13 24.85 22.41
C ASP A 112 47.70 24.25 22.31
N ASN A 113 47.60 22.91 22.30
CA ASN A 113 46.36 22.17 22.03
C ASN A 113 45.31 22.19 23.15
N LEU A 114 45.74 22.38 24.40
CA LEU A 114 44.81 22.37 25.53
C LEU A 114 43.85 23.56 25.51
N LYS A 115 44.31 24.71 24.98
CA LYS A 115 43.47 25.90 24.84
C LYS A 115 42.41 25.70 23.75
N LEU A 116 42.80 25.19 22.58
CA LEU A 116 41.86 24.92 21.48
C LEU A 116 40.85 23.83 21.83
N LEU A 117 41.27 22.77 22.54
CA LEU A 117 40.35 21.73 23.02
C LEU A 117 39.38 22.27 24.06
N ARG A 118 39.81 23.20 24.92
CA ARG A 118 38.93 23.89 25.87
C ARG A 118 37.94 24.81 25.14
N GLU A 119 38.39 25.61 24.18
CA GLU A 119 37.50 26.47 23.36
C GLU A 119 36.48 25.64 22.57
N LEU A 120 36.88 24.48 22.03
CA LEU A 120 35.96 23.57 21.35
C LEU A 120 34.95 22.95 22.32
N HIS A 121 35.39 22.54 23.50
CA HIS A 121 34.50 22.01 24.54
C HIS A 121 33.48 23.06 24.99
N GLU A 122 33.92 24.30 25.24
CA GLU A 122 33.06 25.44 25.58
C GLU A 122 32.07 25.75 24.45
N ALA A 123 32.49 25.68 23.18
CA ALA A 123 31.60 25.88 22.04
C ALA A 123 30.56 24.76 21.91
N VAL A 124 30.95 23.50 22.16
CA VAL A 124 30.03 22.36 22.17
C VAL A 124 29.02 22.46 23.31
N ASP A 125 29.45 22.86 24.51
CA ASP A 125 28.55 23.05 25.64
C ASP A 125 27.60 24.24 25.41
N SER A 126 28.11 25.36 24.90
CA SER A 126 27.28 26.51 24.52
C SER A 126 26.23 26.15 23.46
N TYR A 127 26.62 25.33 22.48
CA TYR A 127 25.70 24.78 21.48
C TYR A 127 24.64 23.87 22.12
N ARG A 128 25.03 22.96 23.02
CA ARG A 128 24.07 22.10 23.75
C ARG A 128 23.08 22.92 24.57
N ASP A 129 23.54 23.94 25.29
CA ASP A 129 22.70 24.85 26.06
C ASP A 129 21.74 25.65 25.16
N ALA A 130 22.19 26.04 23.97
CA ALA A 130 21.34 26.70 22.98
C ALA A 130 20.25 25.75 22.45
N VAL A 131 20.62 24.51 22.12
CA VAL A 131 19.68 23.47 21.67
C VAL A 131 18.67 23.13 22.77
N GLN A 132 19.12 23.02 24.03
CA GLN A 132 18.22 22.74 25.15
C GLN A 132 17.22 23.87 25.36
N ARG A 133 17.66 25.13 25.39
CA ARG A 133 16.76 26.29 25.51
C ARG A 133 15.79 26.41 24.34
N ALA A 134 16.26 26.12 23.12
CA ALA A 134 15.39 26.06 21.94
C ALA A 134 14.33 24.97 22.11
N ASN A 135 14.70 23.76 22.55
CA ASN A 135 13.74 22.68 22.81
C ASN A 135 12.72 23.07 23.89
N GLU A 136 13.15 23.62 25.02
CA GLU A 136 12.26 24.07 26.11
C GLU A 136 11.21 25.08 25.60
N PHE A 137 11.58 25.91 24.61
CA PHE A 137 10.68 26.85 23.98
C PHE A 137 9.77 26.20 22.92
N PHE A 138 10.32 25.39 22.01
CA PHE A 138 9.59 24.87 20.85
C PHE A 138 8.74 23.65 21.14
N VAL A 139 9.10 22.78 22.09
CA VAL A 139 8.33 21.58 22.46
C VAL A 139 6.86 21.88 22.78
N PRO A 140 6.51 22.80 23.70
CA PRO A 140 5.11 23.09 24.01
C PRO A 140 4.35 23.72 22.84
N ILE A 141 5.02 24.53 22.01
CA ILE A 141 4.42 25.12 20.81
C ILE A 141 4.13 24.03 19.78
N PHE A 142 5.08 23.12 19.57
CA PHE A 142 4.94 22.01 18.63
C PHE A 142 3.80 21.09 19.04
N ALA A 143 3.75 20.67 20.31
CA ALA A 143 2.69 19.83 20.84
C ALA A 143 1.30 20.47 20.62
N LYS A 144 1.16 21.76 20.97
CA LYS A 144 -0.11 22.48 20.83
C LYS A 144 -0.54 22.61 19.37
N LEU A 145 0.37 22.98 18.46
CA LEU A 145 0.04 23.13 17.04
C LEU A 145 -0.28 21.78 16.39
N SER A 146 0.43 20.71 16.78
CA SER A 146 0.16 19.35 16.30
C SER A 146 -1.23 18.87 16.73
N GLU A 147 -1.60 19.12 17.99
CA GLU A 147 -2.95 18.84 18.49
C GLU A 147 -4.01 19.63 17.72
N GLN A 148 -3.81 20.93 17.49
CA GLN A 148 -4.72 21.76 16.70
C GLN A 148 -4.88 21.25 15.26
N CYS A 149 -3.78 20.87 14.63
CA CYS A 149 -3.80 20.28 13.28
C CYS A 149 -4.55 18.95 13.28
N TRP A 150 -4.36 18.11 14.29
CA TRP A 150 -5.08 16.84 14.41
C TRP A 150 -6.58 17.05 14.66
N GLN A 151 -6.97 18.00 15.51
CA GLN A 151 -8.36 18.37 15.73
C GLN A 151 -9.02 18.90 14.45
N ALA A 152 -8.33 19.78 13.71
CA ALA A 152 -8.80 20.26 12.41
C ALA A 152 -9.00 19.11 11.42
N PHE A 153 -8.05 18.17 11.38
CA PHE A 153 -8.13 16.96 10.57
C PHE A 153 -9.34 16.09 10.93
N GLN A 154 -9.56 15.83 12.22
CA GLN A 154 -10.72 15.08 12.72
C GLN A 154 -12.05 15.78 12.39
N ALA A 155 -12.08 17.11 12.45
CA ALA A 155 -13.22 17.93 12.05
C ALA A 155 -13.41 18.03 10.53
N LYS A 156 -12.53 17.39 9.73
CA LYS A 156 -12.48 17.46 8.26
C LYS A 156 -12.28 18.89 7.71
N ASP A 157 -11.70 19.79 8.50
CA ASP A 157 -11.25 21.10 8.06
C ASP A 157 -9.87 20.99 7.40
N LEU A 158 -9.88 20.52 6.16
CA LEU A 158 -8.66 20.30 5.38
C LEU A 158 -7.92 21.60 5.05
N GLU A 159 -8.61 22.75 5.07
CA GLU A 159 -7.98 24.04 4.79
C GLU A 159 -7.17 24.53 5.98
N ALA A 160 -7.70 24.42 7.19
CA ALA A 160 -6.93 24.68 8.41
C ALA A 160 -5.70 23.76 8.50
N VAL A 161 -5.85 22.48 8.15
CA VAL A 161 -4.71 21.55 8.07
C VAL A 161 -3.65 22.05 7.10
N ARG A 162 -4.01 22.46 5.88
CA ARG A 162 -3.05 23.01 4.90
C ARG A 162 -2.29 24.23 5.43
N GLN A 163 -2.97 25.10 6.18
CA GLN A 163 -2.36 26.32 6.73
C GLN A 163 -1.40 26.02 7.90
N LEU A 164 -1.72 25.05 8.75
CA LEU A 164 -0.91 24.69 9.92
C LEU A 164 0.35 23.89 9.56
N ARG A 165 0.28 23.06 8.51
CA ARG A 165 1.36 22.13 8.14
C ARG A 165 2.72 22.76 7.87
N PRO A 166 2.87 23.83 7.05
CA PRO A 166 4.18 24.42 6.81
C PRO A 166 4.86 24.91 8.09
N THR A 167 4.06 25.47 9.01
CA THR A 167 4.54 25.91 10.33
C THR A 167 5.00 24.72 11.17
N LEU A 168 4.24 23.63 11.19
CA LEU A 168 4.62 22.41 11.91
C LEU A 168 5.87 21.75 11.32
N GLN A 169 6.00 21.70 9.99
CA GLN A 169 7.19 21.20 9.31
C GLN A 169 8.41 22.03 9.70
N PHE A 170 8.31 23.36 9.69
CA PHE A 170 9.39 24.24 10.15
C PHE A 170 9.76 23.98 11.61
N ILE A 171 8.78 23.97 12.52
CA ILE A 171 9.01 23.74 13.96
C ILE A 171 9.61 22.36 14.22
N SER A 172 9.22 21.33 13.46
CA SER A 172 9.79 19.98 13.59
C SER A 172 11.30 19.93 13.30
N THR A 173 11.84 20.87 12.53
CA THR A 173 13.30 20.97 12.30
C THR A 173 14.06 21.63 13.46
N LEU A 174 13.34 22.35 14.33
CA LEU A 174 13.90 23.07 15.48
C LEU A 174 13.71 22.32 16.80
N CYS A 175 12.84 21.31 16.82
CA CYS A 175 12.50 20.52 18.00
C CYS A 175 13.16 19.13 17.92
N ASN A 176 13.91 18.75 18.95
CA ASN A 176 14.57 17.45 19.05
C ASN A 176 13.81 16.46 19.94
N ASP A 177 12.50 16.63 20.16
CA ASP A 177 11.68 15.66 20.89
C ASP A 177 11.34 14.46 19.97
N PRO A 178 11.86 13.24 20.25
CA PRO A 178 11.64 12.09 19.37
C PRO A 178 10.20 11.61 19.34
N LYS A 179 9.45 11.79 20.43
CA LYS A 179 8.06 11.35 20.54
C LYS A 179 7.15 12.26 19.71
N LEU A 180 7.26 13.58 19.89
CA LEU A 180 6.50 14.55 19.09
C LEU A 180 6.85 14.45 17.60
N SER A 181 8.13 14.27 17.28
CA SER A 181 8.58 14.08 15.89
C SER A 181 7.95 12.83 15.25
N PHE A 182 7.85 11.75 16.02
CA PHE A 182 7.22 10.51 15.57
C PHE A 182 5.70 10.65 15.40
N GLU A 183 5.01 11.26 16.37
CA GLU A 183 3.56 11.53 16.30
C GLU A 183 3.24 12.43 15.09
N PHE A 184 4.03 13.48 14.88
CA PHE A 184 3.90 14.35 13.71
C PHE A 184 4.14 13.59 12.40
N LEU A 185 5.12 12.70 12.35
CA LEU A 185 5.39 11.85 11.18
C LEU A 185 4.20 10.92 10.85
N GLN A 186 3.56 10.33 11.86
CA GLN A 186 2.35 9.52 11.67
C GLN A 186 1.17 10.37 11.17
N MET A 187 1.00 11.56 11.74
CA MET A 187 -0.03 12.52 11.33
C MET A 187 0.15 12.92 9.86
N GLU A 188 1.36 13.31 9.46
CA GLU A 188 1.68 13.68 8.07
C GLU A 188 1.35 12.53 7.11
N GLY A 189 1.73 11.30 7.45
CA GLY A 189 1.37 10.12 6.65
C GLY A 189 -0.14 9.94 6.51
N THR A 190 -0.93 10.20 7.56
CA THR A 190 -2.40 10.07 7.53
C THR A 190 -3.06 11.21 6.75
N VAL A 191 -2.52 12.42 6.89
CA VAL A 191 -3.00 13.61 6.19
C VAL A 191 -2.77 13.51 4.69
N GLU A 192 -1.60 13.03 4.25
CA GLU A 192 -1.31 12.86 2.82
C GLU A 192 -2.20 11.83 2.15
N VAL A 193 -2.63 10.79 2.88
CA VAL A 193 -3.64 9.83 2.39
C VAL A 193 -4.98 10.54 2.09
N GLU A 194 -5.41 11.47 2.94
CA GLU A 194 -6.66 12.22 2.73
C GLU A 194 -6.53 13.30 1.64
N PHE A 195 -5.33 13.86 1.44
CA PHE A 195 -5.05 14.73 0.30
C PHE A 195 -4.90 13.97 -1.03
N GLY A 196 -4.79 12.65 -0.99
CA GLY A 196 -4.64 11.80 -2.19
C GLY A 196 -3.19 11.72 -2.69
N ASN A 197 -2.22 12.20 -1.92
CA ASN A 197 -0.79 12.13 -2.25
C ASN A 197 -0.22 10.79 -1.73
N GLU A 198 -0.66 9.68 -2.34
CA GLU A 198 -0.39 8.33 -1.83
C GLU A 198 1.12 8.02 -1.76
N ALA A 199 1.91 8.52 -2.71
CA ALA A 199 3.37 8.33 -2.72
C ALA A 199 4.07 8.98 -1.51
N LEU A 200 3.66 10.20 -1.15
CA LEU A 200 4.23 10.92 -0.01
C LEU A 200 3.74 10.32 1.31
N ALA A 201 2.48 9.91 1.38
CA ALA A 201 1.95 9.14 2.50
C ALA A 201 2.75 7.86 2.75
N LEU A 202 3.09 7.12 1.68
CA LEU A 202 3.87 5.90 1.78
C LEU A 202 5.27 6.15 2.34
N ASP A 203 5.95 7.23 1.93
CA ASP A 203 7.26 7.60 2.49
C ASP A 203 7.16 7.86 3.99
N PHE A 204 6.23 8.71 4.42
CA PHE A 204 6.04 9.03 5.83
C PHE A 204 5.70 7.79 6.66
N GLN A 205 4.81 6.93 6.17
CA GLN A 205 4.41 5.72 6.90
C GLN A 205 5.51 4.66 6.94
N ARG A 206 6.34 4.53 5.89
CA ARG A 206 7.53 3.68 5.93
C ARG A 206 8.52 4.18 6.98
N ARG A 207 8.79 5.49 7.02
CA ARG A 207 9.66 6.09 8.03
C ARG A 207 9.11 5.89 9.44
N ALA A 208 7.81 6.08 9.66
CA ALA A 208 7.17 5.84 10.95
C ALA A 208 7.29 4.37 11.36
N PHE A 209 6.95 3.44 10.45
CA PHE A 209 7.06 2.02 10.69
C PHE A 209 8.48 1.60 11.10
N TRP A 210 9.51 2.03 10.36
CA TRP A 210 10.91 1.71 10.67
C TRP A 210 11.40 2.36 11.95
N THR A 211 10.99 3.61 12.22
CA THR A 211 11.32 4.30 13.47
C THR A 211 10.77 3.53 14.66
N ARG A 212 9.51 3.10 14.60
CA ARG A 212 8.86 2.33 15.67
C ARG A 212 9.51 0.95 15.85
N MET A 213 9.83 0.27 14.76
CA MET A 213 10.55 -1.00 14.76
C MET A 213 11.92 -0.90 15.43
N ALA A 214 12.64 0.21 15.24
CA ALA A 214 13.97 0.42 15.81
C ALA A 214 13.93 0.84 17.29
N GLN A 215 12.95 1.65 17.69
CA GLN A 215 12.83 2.14 19.07
C GLN A 215 12.24 1.09 20.03
N GLY A 216 11.59 0.06 19.50
CA GLY A 216 10.69 -0.77 20.29
C GLY A 216 9.44 0.02 20.70
N GLY A 217 8.51 -0.62 21.40
CA GLY A 217 7.30 0.06 21.85
C GLY A 217 6.24 -0.90 22.38
N SER A 218 5.09 -0.33 22.72
CA SER A 218 3.90 -1.13 23.02
C SER A 218 3.46 -1.88 21.76
N ALA A 219 2.83 -3.05 21.94
CA ALA A 219 2.20 -3.77 20.83
C ALA A 219 1.16 -2.91 20.10
N GLY A 220 0.41 -2.08 20.85
CA GLY A 220 -0.59 -1.18 20.29
C GLY A 220 0.00 -0.19 19.29
N ASP A 221 1.11 0.47 19.67
CA ASP A 221 1.76 1.48 18.83
C ASP A 221 2.30 0.85 17.54
N PHE A 222 2.85 -0.36 17.62
CA PHE A 222 3.32 -1.09 16.45
C PHE A 222 2.18 -1.48 15.52
N HIS A 223 1.07 -1.98 16.07
CA HIS A 223 -0.12 -2.34 15.31
C HIS A 223 -0.70 -1.15 14.54
N GLU A 224 -0.69 0.04 15.14
CA GLU A 224 -1.17 1.26 14.50
C GLU A 224 -0.32 1.64 13.28
N VAL A 225 1.01 1.75 13.43
CA VAL A 225 1.89 2.08 12.28
C VAL A 225 1.84 1.03 11.19
N ALA A 226 1.78 -0.26 11.57
CA ALA A 226 1.73 -1.34 10.60
C ALA A 226 0.42 -1.34 9.83
N ASN A 227 -0.71 -1.10 10.51
CA ASN A 227 -2.01 -0.99 9.86
C ASN A 227 -2.06 0.19 8.88
N ASN A 228 -1.55 1.36 9.28
CA ASN A 228 -1.53 2.54 8.41
C ASN A 228 -0.68 2.29 7.15
N LEU A 229 0.55 1.77 7.33
CA LEU A 229 1.43 1.41 6.22
C LEU A 229 0.78 0.37 5.29
N ALA A 230 0.23 -0.70 5.86
CA ALA A 230 -0.40 -1.77 5.09
C ALA A 230 -1.59 -1.26 4.25
N LEU A 231 -2.44 -0.39 4.81
CA LEU A 231 -3.59 0.17 4.11
C LEU A 231 -3.16 1.10 2.97
N THR A 232 -2.10 1.91 3.16
CA THR A 232 -1.55 2.74 2.07
C THR A 232 -0.92 1.90 0.98
N LEU A 233 -0.17 0.85 1.33
CA LEU A 233 0.35 -0.12 0.36
C LEU A 233 -0.79 -0.79 -0.42
N MET A 234 -1.92 -1.13 0.22
CA MET A 234 -3.09 -1.65 -0.47
C MET A 234 -3.70 -0.64 -1.44
N ARG A 235 -3.79 0.64 -1.04
CA ARG A 235 -4.29 1.72 -1.90
C ARG A 235 -3.40 1.87 -3.13
N MET A 236 -2.09 1.90 -2.95
CA MET A 236 -1.09 1.93 -4.02
C MET A 236 -0.90 0.59 -4.75
N ARG A 237 -1.74 -0.42 -4.45
CA ARG A 237 -1.73 -1.73 -5.09
C ARG A 237 -0.43 -2.53 -4.92
N ARG A 238 0.40 -2.19 -3.93
CA ARG A 238 1.60 -2.94 -3.52
C ARG A 238 1.22 -4.07 -2.56
N LEU A 239 0.39 -4.99 -3.05
CA LEU A 239 -0.31 -5.99 -2.23
C LEU A 239 0.64 -6.97 -1.52
N ARG A 240 1.72 -7.39 -2.17
CA ARG A 240 2.72 -8.30 -1.58
C ARG A 240 3.44 -7.68 -0.39
N GLU A 241 3.73 -6.38 -0.47
CA GLU A 241 4.34 -5.64 0.64
C GLU A 241 3.36 -5.47 1.78
N SER A 242 2.12 -5.09 1.46
CA SER A 242 1.06 -4.98 2.47
C SER A 242 0.86 -6.31 3.21
N LYS A 243 0.81 -7.43 2.48
CA LYS A 243 0.76 -8.78 3.06
C LYS A 243 1.92 -9.02 4.01
N SER A 244 3.13 -8.62 3.63
CA SER A 244 4.33 -8.82 4.46
C SER A 244 4.28 -8.00 5.75
N VAL A 245 3.86 -6.74 5.67
CA VAL A 245 3.67 -5.86 6.83
C VAL A 245 2.58 -6.39 7.76
N LEU A 246 1.45 -6.84 7.21
CA LEU A 246 0.35 -7.40 8.00
C LEU A 246 0.70 -8.73 8.63
N ALA A 247 1.43 -9.61 7.95
CA ALA A 247 1.88 -10.87 8.52
C ALA A 247 2.85 -10.64 9.69
N LEU A 248 3.73 -9.65 9.56
CA LEU A 248 4.62 -9.22 10.64
C LEU A 248 3.81 -8.64 11.82
N ALA A 249 2.83 -7.77 11.54
CA ALA A 249 1.95 -7.16 12.53
C ALA A 249 1.04 -8.16 13.25
N GLN A 250 0.50 -9.15 12.53
CA GLN A 250 -0.26 -10.25 13.12
C GLN A 250 0.60 -11.09 14.04
N GLY A 251 1.90 -11.15 13.74
CA GLY A 251 2.87 -11.71 14.63
C GLY A 251 3.29 -10.83 15.81
N PHE A 252 2.76 -9.62 15.87
CA PHE A 252 3.08 -8.57 16.81
C PHE A 252 2.63 -8.90 18.25
N GLY A 253 3.39 -9.59 19.11
CA GLY A 253 3.05 -9.72 20.54
C GLY A 253 3.09 -11.14 21.13
N ASP A 254 3.09 -11.20 22.47
CA ASP A 254 3.33 -12.40 23.29
C ASP A 254 2.04 -13.13 23.77
N SER A 255 0.86 -12.75 23.27
CA SER A 255 -0.38 -13.41 23.71
C SER A 255 -0.53 -14.79 23.05
N ARG A 256 -0.72 -15.81 23.89
CA ARG A 256 -1.10 -17.16 23.43
C ARG A 256 -2.47 -17.19 22.75
N GLU A 257 -3.29 -16.18 23.01
CA GLU A 257 -4.63 -16.04 22.43
C GLU A 257 -4.68 -14.90 21.42
N PRO A 258 -5.37 -15.06 20.28
CA PRO A 258 -5.52 -14.02 19.28
C PRO A 258 -6.47 -12.91 19.77
N GLY A 259 -5.95 -11.68 19.90
CA GLY A 259 -6.76 -10.50 20.21
C GLY A 259 -7.59 -10.00 19.00
N PRO A 260 -8.45 -8.98 19.18
CA PRO A 260 -9.27 -8.43 18.10
C PRO A 260 -8.47 -7.96 16.86
N GLN A 261 -7.30 -7.37 17.08
CA GLN A 261 -6.40 -6.90 16.01
C GLN A 261 -5.89 -8.05 15.15
N TYR A 262 -5.64 -9.22 15.74
CA TYR A 262 -5.22 -10.42 15.00
C TYR A 262 -6.24 -10.78 13.93
N TRP A 263 -7.54 -10.76 14.27
CA TRP A 263 -8.62 -11.10 13.35
C TRP A 263 -8.87 -10.01 12.30
N THR A 264 -8.59 -8.75 12.63
CA THR A 264 -8.53 -7.67 11.63
C THR A 264 -7.44 -7.93 10.59
N TYR A 265 -6.23 -8.32 11.01
CA TYR A 265 -5.16 -8.63 10.08
C TYR A 265 -5.39 -9.93 9.30
N ALA A 266 -5.93 -10.98 9.94
CA ALA A 266 -6.30 -12.21 9.26
C ALA A 266 -7.27 -11.94 8.11
N PHE A 267 -8.26 -11.07 8.34
CA PHE A 267 -9.21 -10.66 7.31
C PHE A 267 -8.53 -9.90 6.16
N TYR A 268 -7.67 -8.92 6.45
CA TYR A 268 -6.97 -8.18 5.39
C TYR A 268 -5.98 -9.06 4.62
N LEU A 269 -5.29 -9.97 5.30
CA LEU A 269 -4.42 -10.97 4.67
C LEU A 269 -5.22 -11.85 3.72
N ALA A 270 -6.36 -12.39 4.15
CA ALA A 270 -7.24 -13.16 3.29
C ALA A 270 -7.75 -12.34 2.09
N TYR A 271 -8.10 -11.07 2.31
CA TYR A 271 -8.50 -10.18 1.21
C TYR A 271 -7.36 -9.94 0.21
N ILE A 272 -6.13 -9.74 0.68
CA ILE A 272 -4.96 -9.61 -0.18
C ILE A 272 -4.70 -10.92 -0.94
N GLU A 273 -4.83 -12.08 -0.30
CA GLU A 273 -4.73 -13.38 -0.97
C GLU A 273 -5.74 -13.53 -2.09
N ALA A 274 -7.00 -13.13 -1.86
CA ALA A 274 -8.00 -13.10 -2.91
C ALA A 274 -7.52 -12.22 -4.07
N GLU A 275 -7.18 -10.96 -3.80
CA GLU A 275 -6.72 -10.02 -4.85
C GLU A 275 -5.44 -10.47 -5.58
N LEU A 276 -4.59 -11.29 -4.95
CA LEU A 276 -3.41 -11.92 -5.57
C LEU A 276 -3.74 -13.18 -6.39
N GLY A 277 -5.02 -13.56 -6.46
CA GLY A 277 -5.53 -14.67 -7.25
C GLY A 277 -5.97 -15.87 -6.42
N ASN A 278 -5.66 -15.97 -5.12
CA ASN A 278 -5.88 -17.17 -4.31
C ASN A 278 -7.27 -17.22 -3.66
N LEU A 279 -8.33 -16.98 -4.45
CA LEU A 279 -9.70 -16.79 -3.95
C LEU A 279 -10.23 -17.99 -3.17
N GLY A 280 -9.98 -19.21 -3.66
CA GLY A 280 -10.46 -20.44 -3.02
C GLY A 280 -9.97 -20.62 -1.57
N ALA A 281 -8.71 -20.29 -1.30
CA ALA A 281 -8.14 -20.36 0.05
C ALA A 281 -8.51 -19.13 0.89
N ALA A 282 -8.70 -17.97 0.26
CA ALA A 282 -9.01 -16.72 0.92
C ALA A 282 -10.41 -16.67 1.54
N ILE A 283 -11.44 -17.19 0.85
CA ILE A 283 -12.84 -17.07 1.30
C ILE A 283 -13.06 -17.68 2.69
N PRO A 284 -12.66 -18.95 2.98
CA PRO A 284 -12.87 -19.53 4.30
C PRO A 284 -12.19 -18.73 5.41
N GLU A 285 -10.96 -18.25 5.16
CA GLU A 285 -10.21 -17.47 6.13
C GLU A 285 -10.86 -16.12 6.39
N MET A 286 -11.33 -15.46 5.34
CA MET A 286 -12.00 -14.17 5.45
C MET A 286 -13.31 -14.28 6.24
N VAL A 287 -14.11 -15.32 5.99
CA VAL A 287 -15.36 -15.59 6.74
C VAL A 287 -15.07 -15.91 8.20
N ARG A 288 -14.05 -16.75 8.45
CA ARG A 288 -13.62 -17.07 9.81
C ARG A 288 -13.19 -15.81 10.56
N ALA A 289 -12.27 -15.05 9.98
CA ALA A 289 -11.75 -13.83 10.57
C ALA A 289 -12.86 -12.80 10.83
N GLN A 290 -13.82 -12.65 9.92
CA GLN A 290 -14.96 -11.76 10.13
C GLN A 290 -15.79 -12.18 11.34
N ARG A 291 -16.08 -13.46 11.55
CA ARG A 291 -16.89 -13.93 12.70
C ARG A 291 -16.22 -13.62 14.04
N GLU A 292 -14.90 -13.67 14.08
CA GLU A 292 -14.10 -13.46 15.30
C GLU A 292 -13.72 -11.99 15.54
N GLN A 293 -14.00 -11.11 14.57
CA GLN A 293 -13.81 -9.66 14.72
C GLN A 293 -14.80 -9.04 15.71
N SER A 294 -14.47 -7.84 16.20
CA SER A 294 -15.42 -7.05 16.99
C SER A 294 -16.70 -6.73 16.20
N PRO A 295 -17.86 -6.53 16.86
CA PRO A 295 -19.12 -6.20 16.17
C PRO A 295 -19.03 -4.96 15.26
N PHE A 296 -18.19 -3.98 15.62
CA PHE A 296 -17.94 -2.81 14.79
C PHE A 296 -17.16 -3.16 13.51
N ALA A 297 -16.11 -3.96 13.63
CA ALA A 297 -15.33 -4.41 12.48
C ALA A 297 -16.16 -5.34 11.56
N GLN A 298 -16.99 -6.21 12.15
CA GLN A 298 -17.94 -7.03 11.42
C GLN A 298 -18.84 -6.20 10.49
N LYS A 299 -19.46 -5.13 11.02
CA LYS A 299 -20.32 -4.20 10.25
C LYS A 299 -19.59 -3.52 9.10
N ASN A 300 -18.29 -3.24 9.25
CA ASN A 300 -17.47 -2.63 8.20
C ASN A 300 -17.06 -3.62 7.09
N ALA A 301 -17.11 -4.92 7.37
CA ALA A 301 -16.63 -5.99 6.49
C ALA A 301 -17.73 -6.77 5.74
N VAL A 302 -19.02 -6.55 6.04
CA VAL A 302 -20.18 -7.37 5.55
C VAL A 302 -20.36 -7.41 4.03
N GLY A 303 -19.63 -6.63 3.23
CA GLY A 303 -19.74 -6.68 1.78
C GLY A 303 -18.67 -7.52 1.09
N ILE A 304 -17.48 -7.60 1.67
CA ILE A 304 -16.30 -8.14 0.97
C ILE A 304 -16.39 -9.67 0.83
N PRO A 305 -16.68 -10.47 1.88
CA PRO A 305 -16.80 -11.91 1.73
C PRO A 305 -17.89 -12.33 0.76
N GLN A 306 -19.03 -11.62 0.76
CA GLN A 306 -20.17 -11.86 -0.13
C GLN A 306 -19.78 -11.61 -1.58
N LEU A 307 -19.08 -10.50 -1.85
CA LEU A 307 -18.50 -10.23 -3.15
C LEU A 307 -17.54 -11.35 -3.58
N MET A 308 -16.63 -11.76 -2.70
CA MET A 308 -15.66 -12.83 -3.00
C MET A 308 -16.35 -14.18 -3.28
N MET A 309 -17.39 -14.51 -2.52
CA MET A 309 -18.24 -15.69 -2.76
C MET A 309 -18.96 -15.61 -4.11
N ALA A 310 -19.44 -14.42 -4.50
CA ALA A 310 -20.06 -14.23 -5.80
C ALA A 310 -19.06 -14.40 -6.96
N LEU A 311 -17.83 -13.89 -6.80
CA LEU A 311 -16.75 -14.10 -7.78
C LEU A 311 -16.37 -15.58 -7.90
N ALA A 312 -16.52 -16.35 -6.82
CA ALA A 312 -16.36 -17.80 -6.80
C ALA A 312 -17.61 -18.58 -7.24
N LYS A 313 -18.70 -17.91 -7.65
CA LYS A 313 -20.02 -18.49 -7.92
C LYS A 313 -20.59 -19.36 -6.77
N VAL A 314 -20.14 -19.13 -5.54
CA VAL A 314 -20.74 -19.68 -4.32
C VAL A 314 -22.04 -18.95 -4.00
N LEU A 315 -22.10 -17.67 -4.34
CA LEU A 315 -23.28 -16.82 -4.26
C LEU A 315 -23.68 -16.41 -5.68
N SER A 316 -24.97 -16.37 -6.00
CA SER A 316 -25.44 -15.78 -7.25
C SER A 316 -25.28 -14.26 -7.25
N ILE A 317 -25.30 -13.65 -8.44
CA ILE A 317 -25.24 -12.19 -8.58
C ILE A 317 -26.47 -11.54 -7.95
N ASP A 318 -27.65 -12.12 -8.11
CA ASP A 318 -28.89 -11.57 -7.57
C ASP A 318 -28.87 -11.59 -6.02
N GLU A 319 -28.34 -12.67 -5.44
CA GLU A 319 -28.11 -12.76 -3.99
C GLU A 319 -27.05 -11.74 -3.53
N LEU A 320 -25.99 -11.48 -4.31
CA LEU A 320 -25.03 -10.42 -4.03
C LEU A 320 -25.71 -9.05 -4.03
N LEU A 321 -26.48 -8.72 -5.08
CA LEU A 321 -27.18 -7.44 -5.18
C LEU A 321 -28.19 -7.26 -4.02
N ALA A 322 -28.91 -8.32 -3.68
CA ALA A 322 -29.82 -8.34 -2.53
C ALA A 322 -29.07 -8.15 -1.19
N ALA A 323 -27.89 -8.76 -1.03
CA ALA A 323 -27.06 -8.57 0.16
C ALA A 323 -26.52 -7.14 0.23
N LEU A 324 -25.98 -6.60 -0.86
CA LEU A 324 -25.40 -5.26 -0.91
C LEU A 324 -26.46 -4.15 -0.75
N SER A 325 -27.69 -4.36 -1.22
CA SER A 325 -28.79 -3.41 -1.03
C SER A 325 -29.18 -3.30 0.45
N LYS A 326 -29.25 -4.44 1.16
CA LYS A 326 -29.56 -4.53 2.59
C LYS A 326 -28.39 -4.21 3.52
N ALA A 327 -27.16 -4.29 3.01
CA ALA A 327 -25.96 -4.04 3.82
C ALA A 327 -25.97 -2.61 4.37
N SER A 328 -25.91 -2.51 5.70
CA SER A 328 -25.60 -1.27 6.41
C SER A 328 -24.10 -1.19 6.57
N PHE A 329 -23.48 -0.33 5.75
CA PHE A 329 -22.05 -0.06 5.85
C PHE A 329 -21.82 0.97 6.94
N ALA A 330 -20.85 0.71 7.82
CA ALA A 330 -20.49 1.69 8.85
C ALA A 330 -19.72 2.90 8.28
N SER A 331 -19.27 2.83 7.02
CA SER A 331 -18.75 3.99 6.27
C SER A 331 -19.14 3.94 4.79
N ASP A 332 -19.32 5.12 4.19
CA ASP A 332 -19.53 5.27 2.75
C ASP A 332 -18.33 4.73 1.93
N PHE A 333 -17.13 4.73 2.52
CA PHE A 333 -15.91 4.21 1.91
C PHE A 333 -15.99 2.70 1.64
N SER A 334 -16.35 1.90 2.63
CA SER A 334 -16.48 0.45 2.48
C SER A 334 -17.60 0.09 1.50
N ALA A 335 -18.71 0.85 1.54
CA ALA A 335 -19.81 0.69 0.59
C ALA A 335 -19.34 0.90 -0.86
N GLY A 336 -18.63 1.99 -1.10
CA GLY A 336 -18.15 2.36 -2.43
C GLY A 336 -17.24 1.30 -3.05
N ILE A 337 -16.29 0.75 -2.30
CA ILE A 337 -15.33 -0.25 -2.82
C ILE A 337 -16.04 -1.54 -3.23
N VAL A 338 -16.92 -2.06 -2.35
CA VAL A 338 -17.62 -3.33 -2.63
C VAL A 338 -18.58 -3.17 -3.81
N VAL A 339 -19.33 -2.06 -3.85
CA VAL A 339 -20.24 -1.77 -4.97
C VAL A 339 -19.46 -1.57 -6.27
N ALA A 340 -18.35 -0.82 -6.26
CA ALA A 340 -17.51 -0.64 -7.43
C ALA A 340 -16.96 -1.96 -7.98
N LYS A 341 -16.47 -2.85 -7.12
CA LYS A 341 -15.99 -4.17 -7.54
C LYS A 341 -17.12 -5.10 -8.02
N ALA A 342 -18.31 -5.04 -7.41
CA ALA A 342 -19.46 -5.78 -7.90
C ALA A 342 -19.87 -5.30 -9.31
N VAL A 343 -19.94 -3.97 -9.51
CA VAL A 343 -20.21 -3.36 -10.81
C VAL A 343 -19.12 -3.74 -11.82
N GLN A 344 -17.85 -3.72 -11.43
CA GLN A 344 -16.73 -4.15 -12.28
C GLN A 344 -16.88 -5.61 -12.73
N ALA A 345 -17.33 -6.50 -11.85
CA ALA A 345 -17.59 -7.89 -12.21
C ALA A 345 -18.71 -8.02 -13.24
N LEU A 346 -19.79 -7.24 -13.09
CA LEU A 346 -20.91 -7.21 -14.06
C LEU A 346 -20.49 -6.63 -15.42
N ILE A 347 -19.67 -5.58 -15.41
CA ILE A 347 -19.03 -5.02 -16.61
C ILE A 347 -18.16 -6.10 -17.28
N CYS A 348 -17.43 -6.91 -16.50
CA CYS A 348 -16.59 -8.00 -17.01
C CYS A 348 -17.41 -9.12 -17.65
N LEU A 349 -18.60 -9.38 -17.15
CA LEU A 349 -19.51 -10.36 -17.73
C LEU A 349 -20.27 -9.81 -18.96
N GLU A 350 -20.40 -8.48 -19.08
CA GLU A 350 -21.31 -7.81 -20.01
C GLU A 350 -22.77 -8.28 -19.84
N SER A 351 -23.15 -8.54 -18.59
CA SER A 351 -24.53 -8.92 -18.22
C SER A 351 -25.41 -7.67 -18.12
N ILE A 352 -26.02 -7.27 -19.23
CA ILE A 352 -26.72 -5.98 -19.37
C ILE A 352 -27.91 -5.84 -18.41
N ASP A 353 -28.71 -6.88 -18.25
CA ASP A 353 -29.89 -6.85 -17.38
C ASP A 353 -29.47 -6.71 -15.90
N GLN A 354 -28.49 -7.49 -15.47
CA GLN A 354 -27.97 -7.42 -14.09
C GLN A 354 -27.20 -6.12 -13.84
N LEU A 355 -26.53 -5.57 -14.86
CA LEU A 355 -25.86 -4.28 -14.74
C LEU A 355 -26.88 -3.14 -14.59
N LYS A 356 -28.01 -3.20 -15.32
CA LYS A 356 -29.11 -2.26 -15.17
C LYS A 356 -29.71 -2.35 -13.76
N GLU A 357 -30.03 -3.55 -13.28
CA GLU A 357 -30.55 -3.77 -11.93
C GLU A 357 -29.57 -3.27 -10.85
N ALA A 358 -28.28 -3.55 -11.00
CA ALA A 358 -27.24 -3.10 -10.08
C ALA A 358 -27.17 -1.57 -10.02
N ARG A 359 -27.29 -0.87 -11.16
CA ARG A 359 -27.33 0.60 -11.20
C ARG A 359 -28.58 1.16 -10.52
N GLU A 360 -29.74 0.56 -10.75
CA GLU A 360 -31.00 0.97 -10.13
C GLU A 360 -30.97 0.76 -8.61
N THR A 361 -30.44 -0.37 -8.17
CA THR A 361 -30.41 -0.79 -6.76
C THR A 361 -29.28 -0.13 -5.96
N LEU A 362 -28.10 0.00 -6.56
CA LEU A 362 -26.87 0.42 -5.88
C LEU A 362 -26.37 1.80 -6.30
N GLY A 363 -26.95 2.44 -7.32
CA GLY A 363 -26.46 3.70 -7.88
C GLY A 363 -26.29 4.83 -6.85
N ASN A 364 -27.21 4.92 -5.88
CA ASN A 364 -27.10 5.89 -4.78
C ASN A 364 -25.93 5.57 -3.82
N LYS A 365 -25.60 4.30 -3.63
CA LYS A 365 -24.43 3.88 -2.82
C LYS A 365 -23.12 4.08 -3.61
N LEU A 366 -23.15 3.85 -4.92
CA LEU A 366 -22.00 4.09 -5.80
C LEU A 366 -21.61 5.58 -5.82
N LYS A 367 -22.58 6.49 -5.92
CA LYS A 367 -22.34 7.95 -5.90
C LYS A 367 -21.75 8.49 -4.59
N LYS A 368 -21.84 7.73 -3.49
CA LYS A 368 -21.28 8.11 -2.18
C LYS A 368 -19.87 7.55 -1.95
N GLY A 369 -19.33 6.75 -2.89
CA GLY A 369 -18.01 6.12 -2.76
C GLY A 369 -16.82 7.07 -2.94
N ARG A 370 -15.61 6.52 -3.14
CA ARG A 370 -14.38 7.30 -3.38
C ARG A 370 -14.59 8.30 -4.52
N LYS A 371 -14.09 9.53 -4.32
CA LYS A 371 -14.30 10.68 -5.23
C LYS A 371 -13.93 10.43 -6.69
N VAL A 372 -13.03 9.49 -6.99
CA VAL A 372 -12.57 9.21 -8.37
C VAL A 372 -13.00 7.83 -8.85
N GLU A 373 -12.79 6.79 -8.04
CA GLU A 373 -13.06 5.41 -8.45
C GLU A 373 -14.56 5.11 -8.64
N ALA A 374 -15.42 5.62 -7.76
CA ALA A 374 -16.85 5.31 -7.83
C ALA A 374 -17.55 6.02 -9.01
N PRO A 375 -17.29 7.32 -9.29
CA PRO A 375 -17.78 7.98 -10.50
C PRO A 375 -17.28 7.31 -11.79
N LEU A 376 -16.03 6.84 -11.82
CA LEU A 376 -15.49 6.10 -12.97
C LEU A 376 -16.33 4.85 -13.31
N TYR A 377 -16.63 3.99 -12.33
CA TYR A 377 -17.43 2.78 -12.60
C TYR A 377 -18.92 3.09 -12.82
N ASP A 378 -19.44 4.19 -12.27
CA ASP A 378 -20.78 4.69 -12.60
C ASP A 378 -20.82 5.12 -14.08
N LEU A 379 -19.90 5.95 -14.54
CA LEU A 379 -19.85 6.39 -15.93
C LEU A 379 -19.59 5.24 -16.90
N TRP A 380 -18.69 4.32 -16.55
CA TRP A 380 -18.39 3.17 -17.39
C TRP A 380 -19.62 2.27 -17.53
N SER A 381 -20.30 1.93 -16.44
CA SER A 381 -21.51 1.10 -16.53
C SER A 381 -22.65 1.81 -17.28
N ALA A 382 -22.81 3.13 -17.13
CA ALA A 382 -23.78 3.90 -17.93
C ALA A 382 -23.45 3.86 -19.42
N ALA A 383 -22.19 4.13 -19.79
CA ALA A 383 -21.73 4.10 -21.17
C ALA A 383 -21.86 2.69 -21.76
N LEU A 384 -21.59 1.64 -20.98
CA LEU A 384 -21.75 0.26 -21.44
C LEU A 384 -23.21 -0.04 -21.80
N LEU A 385 -24.17 0.33 -20.94
CA LEU A 385 -25.60 0.19 -21.23
C LEU A 385 -26.02 0.97 -22.49
N SER A 386 -25.52 2.20 -22.66
CA SER A 386 -25.75 2.99 -23.87
C SER A 386 -25.15 2.34 -25.12
N ALA A 387 -23.96 1.75 -25.04
CA ALA A 387 -23.32 1.08 -26.17
C ALA A 387 -24.13 -0.14 -26.65
N HIS A 388 -24.79 -0.85 -25.74
CA HIS A 388 -25.63 -2.01 -26.08
C HIS A 388 -27.02 -1.62 -26.61
N THR A 389 -27.58 -0.49 -26.17
CA THR A 389 -28.93 -0.06 -26.57
C THR A 389 -28.93 0.83 -27.81
N SER A 390 -27.96 1.74 -27.90
CA SER A 390 -27.83 2.75 -28.95
C SER A 390 -26.35 2.96 -29.32
N PRO A 391 -25.70 1.99 -30.00
CA PRO A 391 -24.28 2.06 -30.30
C PRO A 391 -23.95 3.27 -31.19
N SER A 392 -23.12 4.18 -30.66
CA SER A 392 -22.61 5.34 -31.37
C SER A 392 -21.11 5.49 -31.15
N LYS A 393 -20.35 5.79 -32.21
CA LYS A 393 -18.92 6.09 -32.09
C LYS A 393 -18.64 7.35 -31.26
N SER A 394 -19.60 8.29 -31.18
CA SER A 394 -19.47 9.48 -30.33
C SER A 394 -19.40 9.11 -28.85
N LEU A 395 -20.05 8.02 -28.43
CA LEU A 395 -20.10 7.57 -27.04
C LEU A 395 -18.70 7.38 -26.43
N VAL A 396 -17.77 6.80 -27.20
CA VAL A 396 -16.39 6.59 -26.74
C VAL A 396 -15.65 7.93 -26.60
N LYS A 397 -15.95 8.90 -27.46
CA LYS A 397 -15.40 10.25 -27.35
C LYS A 397 -15.95 10.95 -26.10
N ASP A 398 -17.27 10.97 -25.96
CA ASP A 398 -17.99 11.61 -24.85
C ASP A 398 -17.56 11.02 -23.50
N PHE A 399 -17.39 9.70 -23.42
CA PHE A 399 -16.87 9.02 -22.24
C PHE A 399 -15.46 9.51 -21.88
N VAL A 400 -14.51 9.45 -22.82
CA VAL A 400 -13.12 9.83 -22.58
C VAL A 400 -12.98 11.32 -22.22
N GLU A 401 -13.81 12.19 -22.82
CA GLU A 401 -13.77 13.64 -22.58
C GLU A 401 -14.46 14.08 -21.28
N SER A 402 -15.16 13.19 -20.59
CA SER A 402 -15.82 13.53 -19.33
C SER A 402 -14.82 13.88 -18.22
N ALA A 403 -15.20 14.85 -17.37
CA ALA A 403 -14.32 15.38 -16.34
C ALA A 403 -13.83 14.30 -15.34
N ASP A 404 -14.69 13.37 -14.96
CA ASP A 404 -14.33 12.28 -14.04
C ASP A 404 -13.33 11.29 -14.67
N ILE A 405 -13.42 11.05 -15.99
CA ILE A 405 -12.46 10.21 -16.71
C ILE A 405 -11.11 10.92 -16.85
N GLN A 406 -11.11 12.22 -17.12
CA GLN A 406 -9.88 13.02 -17.10
C GLN A 406 -9.24 13.05 -15.71
N ALA A 407 -10.04 13.13 -14.65
CA ALA A 407 -9.55 13.02 -13.27
C ALA A 407 -8.97 11.63 -12.98
N ALA A 408 -9.58 10.55 -13.49
CA ALA A 408 -9.07 9.19 -13.34
C ALA A 408 -7.74 9.00 -14.08
N LEU A 409 -7.62 9.53 -15.31
CA LEU A 409 -6.38 9.50 -16.10
C LEU A 409 -5.23 10.32 -15.47
N ALA A 410 -5.58 11.35 -14.68
CA ALA A 410 -4.62 12.14 -13.92
C ALA A 410 -4.25 11.52 -12.56
N SER A 411 -4.89 10.41 -12.17
CA SER A 411 -4.63 9.76 -10.88
C SER A 411 -3.22 9.18 -10.81
N GLU A 412 -2.58 9.31 -9.64
CA GLU A 412 -1.34 8.60 -9.32
C GLU A 412 -1.56 7.11 -9.09
N ASN A 413 -2.81 6.67 -8.86
CA ASN A 413 -3.12 5.28 -8.62
C ASN A 413 -3.14 4.49 -9.94
N PRO A 414 -2.24 3.52 -10.15
CA PRO A 414 -2.12 2.81 -11.43
C PRO A 414 -3.42 2.15 -11.90
N SER A 415 -4.20 1.59 -10.97
CA SER A 415 -5.44 0.90 -11.31
C SER A 415 -6.55 1.86 -11.73
N ILE A 416 -6.64 3.02 -11.08
CA ILE A 416 -7.61 4.07 -11.44
C ILE A 416 -7.23 4.67 -12.81
N LYS A 417 -5.94 4.88 -13.05
CA LYS A 417 -5.41 5.40 -14.31
C LYS A 417 -5.60 4.44 -15.49
N LEU A 418 -5.44 3.14 -15.25
CA LEU A 418 -5.56 2.08 -16.27
C LEU A 418 -7.01 1.86 -16.73
N ALA A 419 -7.97 1.93 -15.80
CA ALA A 419 -9.36 1.58 -16.06
C ALA A 419 -10.04 2.37 -17.22
N PRO A 420 -9.83 3.69 -17.38
CA PRO A 420 -10.31 4.43 -18.55
C PRO A 420 -9.93 3.84 -19.91
N HIS A 421 -8.69 3.35 -20.07
CA HIS A 421 -8.24 2.76 -21.33
C HIS A 421 -8.93 1.42 -21.61
N ILE A 422 -9.08 0.59 -20.58
CA ILE A 422 -9.81 -0.68 -20.69
C ILE A 422 -11.29 -0.44 -21.03
N ALA A 423 -11.90 0.56 -20.39
CA ALA A 423 -13.28 0.97 -20.66
C ALA A 423 -13.45 1.50 -22.09
N ALA A 424 -12.58 2.42 -22.53
CA ALA A 424 -12.60 2.96 -23.88
C ALA A 424 -12.39 1.87 -24.95
N CYS A 425 -11.51 0.91 -24.68
CA CYS A 425 -11.32 -0.28 -25.53
C CYS A 425 -12.62 -1.09 -25.65
N GLN A 426 -13.28 -1.39 -24.53
CA GLN A 426 -14.54 -2.15 -24.51
C GLN A 426 -15.65 -1.41 -25.27
N LEU A 427 -15.82 -0.11 -25.03
CA LEU A 427 -16.83 0.72 -25.70
C LEU A 427 -16.55 0.85 -27.20
N ALA A 428 -15.28 1.03 -27.60
CA ALA A 428 -14.89 1.07 -29.01
C ALA A 428 -15.18 -0.25 -29.72
N ARG A 429 -14.95 -1.39 -29.06
CA ARG A 429 -15.30 -2.70 -29.58
C ARG A 429 -16.81 -2.83 -29.83
N LEU A 430 -17.63 -2.48 -28.84
CA LEU A 430 -19.09 -2.57 -28.93
C LEU A 430 -19.70 -1.63 -29.97
N THR A 431 -19.06 -0.49 -30.21
CA THR A 431 -19.45 0.49 -31.24
C THR A 431 -18.81 0.22 -32.61
N LYS A 432 -18.16 -0.95 -32.77
CA LYS A 432 -17.50 -1.41 -34.02
C LYS A 432 -16.39 -0.47 -34.52
N ASP A 433 -15.72 0.25 -33.62
CA ASP A 433 -14.53 1.05 -33.91
C ASP A 433 -13.26 0.25 -33.58
N THR A 434 -12.95 -0.74 -34.43
CA THR A 434 -11.82 -1.67 -34.22
C THR A 434 -10.47 -0.96 -34.14
N LYS A 435 -10.27 0.13 -34.90
CA LYS A 435 -9.01 0.88 -34.89
C LYS A 435 -8.79 1.53 -33.53
N ARG A 436 -9.82 2.18 -32.98
CA ARG A 436 -9.74 2.78 -31.64
C ARG A 436 -9.62 1.71 -30.55
N ALA A 437 -10.37 0.61 -30.67
CA ALA A 437 -10.31 -0.48 -29.69
C ALA A 437 -8.89 -1.06 -29.57
N LYS A 438 -8.22 -1.34 -30.70
CA LYS A 438 -6.82 -1.81 -30.69
C LYS A 438 -5.87 -0.78 -30.08
N LYS A 439 -6.01 0.50 -30.44
CA LYS A 439 -5.18 1.58 -29.86
C LYS A 439 -5.32 1.65 -28.34
N GLU A 440 -6.55 1.62 -27.81
CA GLU A 440 -6.76 1.68 -26.36
C GLU A 440 -6.33 0.40 -25.64
N PHE A 441 -6.43 -0.76 -26.31
CA PHE A 441 -5.85 -2.00 -25.81
C PHE A 441 -4.32 -1.90 -25.68
N GLU A 442 -3.64 -1.40 -26.72
CA GLU A 442 -2.19 -1.18 -26.71
C GLU A 442 -1.78 -0.17 -25.64
N ASN A 443 -2.51 0.93 -25.47
CA ASN A 443 -2.27 1.90 -24.39
C ASN A 443 -2.38 1.24 -23.00
N ALA A 444 -3.44 0.45 -22.77
CA ALA A 444 -3.61 -0.27 -21.51
C ALA A 444 -2.50 -1.30 -21.27
N GLN A 445 -2.09 -2.03 -22.30
CA GLN A 445 -1.02 -3.02 -22.22
C GLN A 445 0.34 -2.36 -21.94
N ASP A 446 0.66 -1.25 -22.62
CA ASP A 446 1.88 -0.47 -22.39
C ASP A 446 1.95 0.07 -20.95
N MET A 447 0.82 0.50 -20.38
CA MET A 447 0.75 0.90 -18.97
C MET A 447 1.02 -0.28 -18.03
N ILE A 448 0.42 -1.44 -18.29
CA ILE A 448 0.65 -2.65 -17.47
C ILE A 448 2.13 -3.05 -17.53
N ASP A 449 2.75 -3.00 -18.71
CA ASP A 449 4.12 -3.46 -18.91
C ASP A 449 5.18 -2.49 -18.35
N LYS A 450 4.84 -1.19 -18.23
CA LYS A 450 5.74 -0.15 -17.69
C LYS A 450 5.60 0.08 -16.19
N GLU A 451 4.56 -0.45 -15.57
CA GLU A 451 4.30 -0.24 -14.14
C GLU A 451 5.37 -0.94 -13.27
N ASP A 452 5.59 -0.42 -12.06
CA ASP A 452 6.48 -1.07 -11.08
C ASP A 452 6.04 -2.54 -10.86
N PRO A 453 6.91 -3.54 -11.01
CA PRO A 453 6.58 -4.95 -10.76
C PRO A 453 6.00 -5.25 -9.36
N ALA A 454 6.20 -4.36 -8.39
CA ALA A 454 5.59 -4.44 -7.06
C ALA A 454 4.09 -4.11 -7.06
N VAL A 455 3.60 -3.39 -8.07
CA VAL A 455 2.19 -3.03 -8.25
C VAL A 455 1.42 -4.24 -8.80
N THR A 456 0.31 -4.57 -8.13
CA THR A 456 -0.60 -5.65 -8.52
C THR A 456 -1.94 -5.07 -8.96
N PHE A 457 -2.27 -5.18 -10.25
CA PHE A 457 -3.58 -4.76 -10.73
C PHE A 457 -4.71 -5.67 -10.19
N PRO A 458 -5.93 -5.16 -10.00
CA PRO A 458 -7.06 -5.99 -9.61
C PRO A 458 -7.32 -7.06 -10.67
N ILE A 459 -7.48 -8.31 -10.23
CA ILE A 459 -7.73 -9.44 -11.13
C ILE A 459 -8.95 -9.23 -12.04
N MET A 460 -10.00 -8.54 -11.56
CA MET A 460 -11.17 -8.21 -12.37
C MET A 460 -10.87 -7.13 -13.42
N LEU A 461 -9.95 -6.21 -13.14
CA LEU A 461 -9.51 -5.21 -14.10
C LEU A 461 -8.64 -5.85 -15.19
N GLU A 462 -7.72 -6.73 -14.80
CA GLU A 462 -6.94 -7.51 -15.75
C GLU A 462 -7.84 -8.45 -16.58
N ALA A 463 -8.84 -9.09 -15.96
CA ALA A 463 -9.79 -9.95 -16.66
C ALA A 463 -10.58 -9.17 -17.73
N LEU A 464 -10.97 -7.93 -17.44
CA LEU A 464 -11.60 -7.03 -18.43
C LEU A 464 -10.67 -6.74 -19.61
N HIS A 465 -9.40 -6.42 -19.33
CA HIS A 465 -8.38 -6.24 -20.38
C HIS A 465 -8.21 -7.50 -21.23
N ARG A 466 -8.13 -8.68 -20.59
CA ARG A 466 -8.01 -9.97 -21.29
C ARG A 466 -9.26 -10.31 -22.09
N ARG A 467 -10.46 -10.01 -21.60
CA ARG A 467 -11.72 -10.15 -22.36
C ARG A 467 -11.68 -9.32 -23.64
N ASN A 468 -11.21 -8.08 -23.56
CA ASN A 468 -11.04 -7.24 -24.75
C ASN A 468 -10.07 -7.88 -25.75
N ALA A 469 -8.98 -8.49 -25.29
CA ALA A 469 -8.04 -9.20 -26.16
C ALA A 469 -8.72 -10.36 -26.91
N LEU A 470 -9.45 -11.21 -26.18
CA LEU A 470 -10.16 -12.37 -26.77
C LEU A 470 -11.12 -11.96 -27.88
N ALA A 471 -11.76 -10.80 -27.75
CA ALA A 471 -12.72 -10.31 -28.71
C ALA A 471 -12.11 -9.48 -29.86
N LEU A 472 -10.88 -8.97 -29.72
CA LEU A 472 -10.20 -8.14 -30.72
C LEU A 472 -9.21 -8.92 -31.60
N PHE A 473 -8.62 -9.99 -31.07
CA PHE A 473 -7.55 -10.73 -31.72
C PHE A 473 -7.96 -12.17 -32.05
N THR A 474 -7.38 -12.70 -33.12
CA THR A 474 -7.62 -14.07 -33.58
C THR A 474 -7.09 -15.09 -32.57
N ALA A 475 -7.69 -16.28 -32.52
CA ALA A 475 -7.27 -17.35 -31.59
C ALA A 475 -5.78 -17.75 -31.70
N SER A 476 -5.17 -17.52 -32.86
CA SER A 476 -3.75 -17.76 -33.12
C SER A 476 -2.81 -16.64 -32.65
N SER A 477 -3.32 -15.47 -32.24
CA SER A 477 -2.48 -14.36 -31.78
C SER A 477 -1.94 -14.61 -30.37
N ASP A 478 -0.76 -14.05 -30.08
CA ASP A 478 -0.12 -14.14 -28.76
C ASP A 478 -1.00 -13.48 -27.67
N GLU A 479 -1.63 -12.34 -27.97
CA GLU A 479 -2.52 -11.63 -27.05
C GLU A 479 -3.73 -12.48 -26.67
N HIS A 480 -4.33 -13.18 -27.64
CA HIS A 480 -5.46 -14.07 -27.39
C HIS A 480 -5.03 -15.26 -26.52
N GLN A 481 -3.88 -15.88 -26.82
CA GLN A 481 -3.36 -17.00 -26.03
C GLN A 481 -3.01 -16.59 -24.60
N LYS A 482 -2.38 -15.42 -24.42
CA LYS A 482 -2.09 -14.83 -23.10
C LYS A 482 -3.38 -14.56 -22.31
N ALA A 483 -4.40 -14.02 -22.97
CA ALA A 483 -5.70 -13.77 -22.35
C ALA A 483 -6.39 -15.06 -21.90
N ASN A 484 -6.43 -16.07 -22.78
CA ASN A 484 -7.01 -17.38 -22.46
C ASN A 484 -6.26 -18.07 -21.31
N THR A 485 -4.92 -18.04 -21.33
CA THR A 485 -4.08 -18.58 -20.26
C THR A 485 -4.35 -17.89 -18.92
N PHE A 486 -4.39 -16.56 -18.92
CA PHE A 486 -4.66 -15.77 -17.72
C PHE A 486 -6.03 -16.11 -17.12
N LEU A 487 -7.08 -16.09 -17.92
CA LEU A 487 -8.46 -16.33 -17.45
C LEU A 487 -8.62 -17.77 -16.98
N SER A 488 -8.04 -18.76 -17.69
CA SER A 488 -8.06 -20.17 -17.27
C SER A 488 -7.38 -20.37 -15.93
N ARG A 489 -6.23 -19.71 -15.73
CA ARG A 489 -5.54 -19.70 -14.44
C ARG A 489 -6.41 -19.07 -13.35
N ALA A 490 -7.00 -17.91 -13.60
CA ALA A 490 -7.86 -17.24 -12.62
C ALA A 490 -9.06 -18.12 -12.20
N VAL A 491 -9.72 -18.78 -13.17
CA VAL A 491 -10.78 -19.75 -12.90
C VAL A 491 -10.27 -20.89 -12.00
N SER A 492 -9.10 -21.46 -12.32
CA SER A 492 -8.50 -22.54 -11.51
C SER A 492 -8.13 -22.11 -10.08
N GLN A 493 -7.89 -20.82 -9.86
CA GLN A 493 -7.60 -20.26 -8.53
C GLN A 493 -8.87 -19.84 -7.76
N GLY A 494 -10.05 -20.05 -8.35
CA GLY A 494 -11.35 -19.89 -7.70
C GLY A 494 -12.23 -18.78 -8.26
N TYR A 495 -11.78 -17.99 -9.24
CA TYR A 495 -12.60 -16.96 -9.89
C TYR A 495 -13.57 -17.56 -10.92
N VAL A 496 -14.46 -18.44 -10.47
CA VAL A 496 -15.36 -19.22 -11.34
C VAL A 496 -16.28 -18.32 -12.18
N ILE A 497 -16.55 -17.08 -11.76
CA ILE A 497 -17.29 -16.09 -12.55
C ILE A 497 -16.64 -15.83 -13.93
N LEU A 498 -15.32 -15.96 -14.04
CA LEU A 498 -14.58 -15.73 -15.28
C LEU A 498 -14.70 -16.89 -16.28
N ASP A 499 -15.26 -18.04 -15.89
CA ASP A 499 -15.53 -19.15 -16.82
C ASP A 499 -16.57 -18.74 -17.88
N ASP A 500 -17.51 -17.87 -17.53
CA ASP A 500 -18.50 -17.35 -18.50
C ASP A 500 -17.82 -16.48 -19.56
N VAL A 501 -16.79 -15.73 -19.18
CA VAL A 501 -15.97 -14.92 -20.10
C VAL A 501 -15.21 -15.82 -21.07
N LEU A 502 -14.61 -16.90 -20.57
CA LEU A 502 -13.92 -17.89 -21.41
C LEU A 502 -14.87 -18.57 -22.39
N ARG A 503 -16.06 -18.98 -21.93
CA ARG A 503 -17.07 -19.65 -22.77
C ARG A 503 -17.60 -18.73 -23.86
N ALA A 504 -17.81 -17.45 -23.57
CA ALA A 504 -18.29 -16.47 -24.55
C ALA A 504 -17.28 -16.17 -25.68
N SER A 505 -16.01 -16.56 -25.51
CA SER A 505 -14.95 -16.34 -26.51
C SER A 505 -14.71 -17.51 -27.47
N LYS A 506 -15.31 -18.68 -27.18
CA LYS A 506 -15.28 -19.86 -28.05
C LYS A 506 -16.44 -19.81 -29.03
#